data_AF-A0A6L7QFU3-F1
#
_entry.id   AF-A0A6L7QFU3-F1
#
_cell.length_a   1.000
_cell.length_b   1.000
_cell.length_c   1.000
_cell.angle_alpha   90.00
_cell.angle_beta   90.00
_cell.angle_gamma   90.00
#
_symmetry.space_group_name_H-M   'P 1'
#
loop_
_entity.id
_entity.type
_entity.pdbx_description
1 polymer ?
#
loop_
_entity_poly.entity_id
_entity_poly.type
_entity_poly.pdbx_seq_one_letter_code
_entity_poly.pdbx_strand_id
1 'polypeptide(L)'
;MPGCTNHAVVRGSPELAERLGLAMRDRMGRGDAVVNLLATTLGANAYLLTADGKYRDWVLEYTEAWMERTDANGGIVPDNVGLSGVVGEHTNGKWYGAMYGWAWPHGWHSVGQAVGVAAQNCALLTRRLEYMDFPRSQIDVLISRGIERDDQLYVPHKYDDPGLVNYAPGEWMWYPIRKEDGTALQQDGWFEFMPMYPSDIAHLWCMSMARSDSRRFKRTRKRSGDPFAVNSWHHTKDQGGHDWGWMAYLHGEFPEYPERILEHNLAQVQARLDFMAQDEQDPATYGDAYFQQRNPITCEGLVQLTMGAPLPHYNGGLLVTRLRHFDAQRRRPGLPPDVAALVSGLSEDRAELTVVNLNPTEHQEVLIQAGGMGEHEFTEVEIDGTSQRVPVSGKTFALALPPRTQARLGLGMKRFVHEPSLAPPW
;
A
#
# COMPACT_ATOMS: atom_id res chain seq x y z
N MET A 1 13.12 -17.77 25.12
CA MET A 1 14.40 -18.16 25.76
C MET A 1 14.20 -18.10 27.27
N PRO A 2 14.51 -19.16 28.04
CA PRO A 2 14.35 -19.16 29.50
C PRO A 2 15.11 -17.99 30.15
N GLY A 3 14.44 -17.23 31.02
CA GLY A 3 15.00 -16.06 31.71
C GLY A 3 14.81 -14.73 30.99
N CYS A 4 14.51 -14.71 29.69
CA CYS A 4 14.22 -13.48 28.94
C CYS A 4 12.73 -13.10 29.07
N THR A 5 12.31 -12.66 30.25
CA THR A 5 10.89 -12.41 30.54
C THR A 5 10.39 -11.04 30.08
N ASN A 6 11.25 -10.02 30.06
CA ASN A 6 10.94 -8.69 29.53
C ASN A 6 12.21 -7.91 29.18
N HIS A 7 12.04 -6.77 28.50
CA HIS A 7 13.14 -5.91 28.07
C HIS A 7 14.03 -5.42 29.23
N ALA A 8 13.46 -5.08 30.40
CA ALA A 8 14.24 -4.62 31.54
C ALA A 8 15.15 -5.72 32.11
N VAL A 9 14.65 -6.95 32.21
CA VAL A 9 15.43 -8.12 32.66
C VAL A 9 16.57 -8.42 31.69
N VAL A 10 16.31 -8.40 30.38
CA VAL A 10 17.35 -8.64 29.37
C VAL A 10 18.40 -7.53 29.39
N ARG A 11 17.98 -6.26 29.46
CA ARG A 11 18.90 -5.11 29.51
C ARG A 11 19.77 -5.09 30.78
N GLY A 12 19.26 -5.64 31.88
CA GLY A 12 19.97 -5.72 33.16
C GLY A 12 21.01 -6.85 33.27
N SER A 13 21.06 -7.78 32.32
CA SER A 13 22.04 -8.89 32.32
C SER A 13 22.70 -9.01 30.95
N PRO A 14 23.98 -8.63 30.83
CA PRO A 14 24.76 -8.85 29.61
C PRO A 14 24.73 -10.31 29.12
N GLU A 15 24.74 -11.29 30.05
CA GLU A 15 24.68 -12.71 29.67
C GLU A 15 23.32 -13.09 29.06
N LEU A 16 22.21 -12.58 29.59
CA LEU A 16 20.88 -12.80 28.99
C LEU A 16 20.75 -12.11 27.64
N ALA A 17 21.30 -10.90 27.49
CA ALA A 17 21.32 -10.18 26.22
C ALA A 17 22.12 -10.94 25.15
N GLU A 18 23.31 -11.43 25.49
CA GLU A 18 24.15 -12.24 24.58
C GLU A 18 23.43 -13.54 24.18
N ARG A 19 22.87 -14.27 25.15
CA ARG A 19 22.12 -15.51 24.87
C ARG A 19 20.90 -15.28 23.99
N LEU A 20 20.17 -14.17 24.22
CA LEU A 20 19.05 -13.79 23.36
C LEU A 20 19.54 -13.46 21.95
N GLY A 21 20.60 -12.68 21.81
CA GLY A 21 21.19 -12.33 20.52
C GLY A 21 21.65 -13.54 19.71
N LEU A 22 22.32 -14.50 20.36
CA LEU A 22 22.72 -15.77 19.73
C LEU A 22 21.49 -16.58 19.27
N ALA A 23 20.45 -16.68 20.12
CA ALA A 23 19.23 -17.38 19.75
C ALA A 23 18.47 -16.71 18.59
N MET A 24 18.45 -15.37 18.56
CA MET A 24 17.87 -14.62 17.44
C MET A 24 18.66 -14.83 16.16
N ARG A 25 20.00 -14.74 16.22
CA ARG A 25 20.88 -15.01 15.07
C ARG A 25 20.68 -16.42 14.52
N ASP A 26 20.62 -17.43 15.37
CA ASP A 26 20.52 -18.81 14.92
C ASP A 26 19.17 -19.12 14.26
N ARG A 27 18.10 -18.41 14.66
CA ARG A 27 16.74 -18.52 14.12
C ARG A 27 16.48 -17.66 12.90
N MET A 28 16.95 -16.40 12.91
CA MET A 28 16.56 -15.34 11.98
C MET A 28 17.72 -14.81 11.13
N GLY A 29 18.96 -15.24 11.38
CA GLY A 29 20.16 -14.73 10.70
C GLY A 29 20.52 -15.45 9.41
N ARG A 30 19.72 -16.42 8.97
CA ARG A 30 19.94 -17.21 7.75
C ARG A 30 18.61 -17.70 7.18
N GLY A 31 18.59 -17.94 5.87
CA GLY A 31 17.34 -18.18 5.15
C GLY A 31 16.61 -16.87 4.84
N ASP A 32 15.39 -16.99 4.36
CA ASP A 32 14.53 -15.86 4.02
C ASP A 32 13.40 -15.68 5.04
N ALA A 33 13.07 -14.41 5.29
CA ALA A 33 11.83 -14.01 5.92
C ALA A 33 10.82 -13.57 4.83
N VAL A 34 9.52 -13.65 5.10
CA VAL A 34 8.49 -13.26 4.12
C VAL A 34 8.66 -11.84 3.59
N VAL A 35 9.21 -10.93 4.40
CA VAL A 35 9.50 -9.55 3.98
C VAL A 35 10.56 -9.45 2.87
N ASN A 36 11.38 -10.49 2.64
CA ASN A 36 12.28 -10.55 1.51
C ASN A 36 11.53 -10.49 0.16
N LEU A 37 10.22 -10.84 0.11
CA LEU A 37 9.37 -10.62 -1.07
C LEU A 37 9.36 -9.16 -1.56
N LEU A 38 9.63 -8.18 -0.69
CA LEU A 38 9.73 -6.77 -1.09
C LEU A 38 10.90 -6.52 -2.05
N ALA A 39 11.95 -7.37 -2.04
CA ALA A 39 13.06 -7.29 -2.98
C ALA A 39 12.63 -7.54 -4.44
N THR A 40 11.46 -8.16 -4.66
CA THR A 40 10.89 -8.33 -6.01
C THR A 40 10.71 -7.00 -6.73
N THR A 41 10.49 -5.89 -6.02
CA THR A 41 10.40 -4.56 -6.62
C THR A 41 11.70 -4.09 -7.24
N LEU A 42 12.86 -4.51 -6.71
CA LEU A 42 14.15 -4.20 -7.32
C LEU A 42 14.28 -4.90 -8.68
N GLY A 43 13.90 -6.17 -8.75
CA GLY A 43 13.82 -6.94 -10.00
C GLY A 43 12.82 -6.35 -10.98
N ALA A 44 11.61 -6.01 -10.51
CA ALA A 44 10.59 -5.39 -11.34
C ALA A 44 11.06 -4.05 -11.92
N ASN A 45 11.65 -3.17 -11.12
CA ASN A 45 12.25 -1.92 -11.62
C ASN A 45 13.35 -2.16 -12.66
N ALA A 46 14.23 -3.13 -12.42
CA ALA A 46 15.27 -3.48 -13.38
C ALA A 46 14.68 -3.95 -14.72
N TYR A 47 13.61 -4.75 -14.71
CA TYR A 47 12.87 -5.10 -15.92
C TYR A 47 12.28 -3.86 -16.59
N LEU A 48 11.60 -2.98 -15.84
CA LEU A 48 10.96 -1.79 -16.40
C LEU A 48 11.95 -0.81 -17.06
N LEU A 49 13.22 -0.81 -16.62
CA LEU A 49 14.29 0.02 -17.16
C LEU A 49 15.01 -0.61 -18.35
N THR A 50 15.09 -1.94 -18.42
CA THR A 50 16.00 -2.65 -19.34
C THR A 50 15.30 -3.58 -20.33
N ALA A 51 14.06 -3.97 -20.05
CA ALA A 51 13.32 -5.05 -20.72
C ALA A 51 14.06 -6.41 -20.72
N ASP A 52 15.06 -6.61 -19.86
CA ASP A 52 15.79 -7.88 -19.75
C ASP A 52 14.95 -8.90 -18.97
N GLY A 53 14.51 -9.94 -19.69
CA GLY A 53 13.59 -10.97 -19.18
C GLY A 53 14.07 -11.69 -17.92
N LYS A 54 15.39 -11.77 -17.68
CA LYS A 54 15.93 -12.45 -16.48
C LYS A 54 15.42 -11.84 -15.18
N TYR A 55 15.16 -10.53 -15.16
CA TYR A 55 14.65 -9.84 -13.97
C TYR A 55 13.18 -10.18 -13.70
N ARG A 56 12.37 -10.25 -14.76
CA ARG A 56 11.00 -10.74 -14.66
C ARG A 56 10.99 -12.18 -14.17
N ASP A 57 11.78 -13.04 -14.81
CA ASP A 57 11.77 -14.47 -14.50
C ASP A 57 12.16 -14.72 -13.04
N TRP A 58 13.16 -14.00 -12.51
CA TRP A 58 13.51 -14.05 -11.08
C TRP A 58 12.38 -13.57 -10.16
N VAL A 59 11.68 -12.49 -10.51
CA VAL A 59 10.52 -12.00 -9.72
C VAL A 59 9.42 -13.05 -9.64
N LEU A 60 9.12 -13.71 -10.76
CA LEU A 60 8.09 -14.74 -10.83
C LEU A 60 8.51 -15.99 -10.05
N GLU A 61 9.70 -16.52 -10.31
CA GLU A 61 10.25 -17.70 -9.62
C GLU A 61 10.24 -17.49 -8.11
N TYR A 62 10.74 -16.33 -7.64
CA TYR A 62 10.81 -16.03 -6.22
C TYR A 62 9.42 -15.93 -5.58
N THR A 63 8.49 -15.22 -6.23
CA THR A 63 7.13 -15.03 -5.70
C THR A 63 6.33 -16.34 -5.71
N GLU A 64 6.37 -17.08 -6.81
CA GLU A 64 5.66 -18.36 -6.96
C GLU A 64 6.16 -19.39 -5.94
N ALA A 65 7.45 -19.41 -5.64
CA ALA A 65 8.00 -20.27 -4.61
C ALA A 65 7.42 -19.97 -3.20
N TRP A 66 7.06 -18.72 -2.89
CA TRP A 66 6.33 -18.38 -1.65
C TRP A 66 4.85 -18.77 -1.73
N MET A 67 4.22 -18.68 -2.89
CA MET A 67 2.85 -19.13 -3.12
C MET A 67 2.73 -20.65 -2.95
N GLU A 68 3.64 -21.43 -3.53
CA GLU A 68 3.68 -22.89 -3.35
C GLU A 68 3.84 -23.29 -1.87
N ARG A 69 4.68 -22.57 -1.13
CA ARG A 69 4.85 -22.78 0.31
C ARG A 69 3.61 -22.37 1.10
N THR A 70 2.89 -21.34 0.64
CA THR A 70 1.61 -20.94 1.23
C THR A 70 0.59 -22.06 1.08
N ASP A 71 0.48 -22.65 -0.11
CA ASP A 71 -0.40 -23.79 -0.38
C ASP A 71 -0.04 -25.01 0.49
N ALA A 72 1.26 -25.34 0.56
CA ALA A 72 1.76 -26.43 1.40
C ALA A 72 1.57 -26.17 2.91
N ASN A 73 1.48 -24.90 3.32
CA ASN A 73 1.28 -24.47 4.71
C ASN A 73 -0.20 -24.18 5.04
N GLY A 74 -1.12 -24.87 4.36
CA GLY A 74 -2.56 -24.78 4.67
C GLY A 74 -3.19 -23.43 4.29
N GLY A 75 -2.63 -22.75 3.28
CA GLY A 75 -3.15 -21.50 2.73
C GLY A 75 -2.71 -20.24 3.48
N ILE A 76 -1.86 -20.35 4.51
CA ILE A 76 -1.29 -19.21 5.23
C ILE A 76 0.17 -19.07 4.81
N VAL A 77 0.57 -17.87 4.38
CA VAL A 77 1.96 -17.61 4.00
C VAL A 77 2.87 -17.84 5.21
N PRO A 78 3.86 -18.75 5.14
CA PRO A 78 4.85 -18.87 6.20
C PRO A 78 5.65 -17.56 6.28
N ASP A 79 6.18 -17.20 7.44
CA ASP A 79 7.04 -16.03 7.56
C ASP A 79 8.54 -16.32 7.47
N ASN A 80 8.93 -17.60 7.44
CA ASN A 80 10.33 -18.00 7.43
C ASN A 80 10.59 -19.29 6.62
N VAL A 81 11.71 -19.30 5.89
CA VAL A 81 12.19 -20.42 5.08
C VAL A 81 13.70 -20.55 5.25
N GLY A 82 14.19 -21.74 5.56
CA GLY A 82 15.63 -21.99 5.71
C GLY A 82 16.38 -22.10 4.39
N LEU A 83 17.71 -22.24 4.47
CA LEU A 83 18.59 -22.33 3.28
C LEU A 83 18.30 -23.56 2.40
N SER A 84 17.68 -24.60 2.97
CA SER A 84 17.25 -25.78 2.22
C SER A 84 15.90 -25.59 1.51
N GLY A 85 15.24 -24.44 1.69
CA GLY A 85 13.89 -24.18 1.21
C GLY A 85 12.78 -24.70 2.11
N VAL A 86 13.12 -25.32 3.26
CA VAL A 86 12.17 -25.86 4.24
C VAL A 86 11.63 -24.75 5.15
N VAL A 87 10.30 -24.66 5.26
CA VAL A 87 9.60 -23.76 6.20
C VAL A 87 9.94 -24.15 7.64
N GLY A 88 10.30 -23.19 8.48
CA GLY A 88 10.57 -23.46 9.90
C GLY A 88 11.90 -24.16 10.20
N GLU A 89 12.79 -24.35 9.22
CA GLU A 89 14.06 -25.10 9.37
C GLU A 89 14.89 -24.62 10.57
N HIS A 90 14.93 -23.30 10.78
CA HIS A 90 15.70 -22.68 11.86
C HIS A 90 14.80 -22.20 13.02
N THR A 91 13.50 -22.46 12.94
CA THR A 91 12.48 -22.00 13.90
C THR A 91 11.76 -23.19 14.56
N ASN A 92 12.46 -24.32 14.70
CA ASN A 92 11.93 -25.57 15.28
C ASN A 92 10.65 -26.07 14.59
N GLY A 93 10.60 -25.98 13.25
CA GLY A 93 9.46 -26.41 12.43
C GLY A 93 8.28 -25.44 12.44
N LYS A 94 8.39 -24.28 13.09
CA LYS A 94 7.32 -23.27 13.10
C LYS A 94 7.33 -22.46 11.80
N TRP A 95 6.17 -22.36 11.16
CA TRP A 95 5.97 -21.52 9.97
C TRP A 95 5.92 -20.02 10.29
N TYR A 96 5.90 -19.64 11.57
CA TYR A 96 5.89 -18.26 12.06
C TYR A 96 7.09 -18.00 12.99
N GLY A 97 7.40 -16.72 13.21
CA GLY A 97 8.41 -16.26 14.15
C GLY A 97 9.67 -15.66 13.53
N ALA A 98 9.69 -15.37 12.22
CA ALA A 98 10.76 -14.56 11.62
C ALA A 98 10.72 -13.09 12.04
N MET A 99 11.83 -12.40 11.77
CA MET A 99 11.91 -10.94 11.88
C MET A 99 10.96 -10.28 10.89
N TYR A 100 10.11 -9.36 11.37
CA TYR A 100 9.03 -8.74 10.57
C TYR A 100 8.00 -9.74 10.02
N GLY A 101 7.91 -10.91 10.65
CA GLY A 101 6.90 -11.92 10.36
C GLY A 101 5.62 -11.74 11.19
N TRP A 102 4.88 -12.85 11.33
CA TRP A 102 3.58 -12.90 12.00
C TRP A 102 3.64 -12.61 13.49
N ALA A 103 4.75 -12.95 14.16
CA ALA A 103 4.87 -12.78 15.61
C ALA A 103 5.44 -11.41 16.02
N TRP A 104 6.43 -10.89 15.28
CA TRP A 104 7.17 -9.70 15.71
C TRP A 104 7.93 -8.99 14.55
N PRO A 105 8.08 -7.65 14.58
CA PRO A 105 7.41 -6.71 15.47
C PRO A 105 6.03 -6.29 14.95
N HIS A 106 5.74 -6.49 13.67
CA HIS A 106 4.64 -5.79 12.98
C HIS A 106 3.51 -6.70 12.48
N GLY A 107 3.73 -8.00 12.31
CA GLY A 107 2.66 -8.90 11.84
C GLY A 107 2.19 -8.56 10.44
N TRP A 108 0.86 -8.53 10.28
CA TRP A 108 0.16 -8.25 9.03
C TRP A 108 0.63 -6.98 8.34
N HIS A 109 1.08 -5.95 9.07
CA HIS A 109 1.60 -4.74 8.42
C HIS A 109 2.80 -5.04 7.50
N SER A 110 3.71 -5.90 7.94
CA SER A 110 4.87 -6.31 7.15
C SER A 110 4.52 -7.43 6.17
N VAL A 111 3.76 -8.44 6.64
CA VAL A 111 3.38 -9.59 5.82
C VAL A 111 2.47 -9.18 4.66
N GLY A 112 1.42 -8.41 4.94
CA GLY A 112 0.45 -7.90 3.98
C GLY A 112 1.09 -7.04 2.90
N GLN A 113 1.99 -6.13 3.27
CA GLN A 113 2.76 -5.38 2.29
C GLN A 113 3.66 -6.28 1.44
N ALA A 114 4.36 -7.25 2.05
CA ALA A 114 5.26 -8.15 1.34
C ALA A 114 4.52 -8.98 0.26
N VAL A 115 3.43 -9.65 0.62
CA VAL A 115 2.62 -10.43 -0.33
C VAL A 115 1.91 -9.55 -1.34
N GLY A 116 1.43 -8.37 -0.92
CA GLY A 116 0.76 -7.41 -1.78
C GLY A 116 1.70 -6.81 -2.83
N VAL A 117 2.93 -6.47 -2.46
CA VAL A 117 3.94 -5.92 -3.38
C VAL A 117 4.39 -6.97 -4.39
N ALA A 118 4.72 -8.18 -3.94
CA ALA A 118 5.16 -9.25 -4.83
C ALA A 118 4.07 -9.64 -5.84
N ALA A 119 2.81 -9.76 -5.40
CA ALA A 119 1.68 -10.00 -6.28
C ALA A 119 1.46 -8.87 -7.29
N GLN A 120 1.54 -7.60 -6.85
CA GLN A 120 1.44 -6.44 -7.74
C GLN A 120 2.53 -6.44 -8.82
N ASN A 121 3.77 -6.74 -8.44
CA ASN A 121 4.88 -6.85 -9.37
C ASN A 121 4.63 -7.96 -10.39
N CYS A 122 4.26 -9.16 -9.96
CA CYS A 122 3.96 -10.27 -10.87
C CYS A 122 2.79 -9.95 -11.81
N ALA A 123 1.71 -9.37 -11.28
CA ALA A 123 0.56 -8.96 -12.07
C ALA A 123 0.92 -7.90 -13.13
N LEU A 124 1.74 -6.91 -12.76
CA LEU A 124 2.21 -5.87 -13.68
C LEU A 124 3.08 -6.46 -14.81
N LEU A 125 4.06 -7.29 -14.45
CA LEU A 125 5.04 -7.84 -15.39
C LEU A 125 4.47 -8.90 -16.33
N THR A 126 3.46 -9.65 -15.87
CA THR A 126 2.85 -10.73 -16.67
C THR A 126 1.53 -10.34 -17.30
N ARG A 127 0.88 -9.29 -16.79
CA ARG A 127 -0.50 -8.89 -17.07
C ARG A 127 -1.56 -9.88 -16.56
N ARG A 128 -1.19 -10.76 -15.64
CA ARG A 128 -2.10 -11.77 -15.07
C ARG A 128 -2.57 -11.32 -13.70
N LEU A 129 -3.83 -10.91 -13.62
CA LEU A 129 -4.43 -10.43 -12.36
C LEU A 129 -4.67 -11.56 -11.34
N GLU A 130 -4.53 -12.83 -11.73
CA GLU A 130 -4.59 -14.00 -10.85
C GLU A 130 -3.55 -13.96 -9.72
N TYR A 131 -2.39 -13.29 -9.91
CA TYR A 131 -1.44 -13.10 -8.80
C TYR A 131 -2.03 -12.34 -7.61
N MET A 132 -3.07 -11.52 -7.83
CA MET A 132 -3.77 -10.83 -6.75
C MET A 132 -4.55 -11.80 -5.84
N ASP A 133 -4.72 -13.07 -6.21
CA ASP A 133 -5.25 -14.11 -5.32
C ASP A 133 -4.33 -14.37 -4.13
N PHE A 134 -3.01 -14.10 -4.27
CA PHE A 134 -2.07 -14.27 -3.17
C PHE A 134 -2.41 -13.36 -1.97
N PRO A 135 -2.43 -12.01 -2.07
CA PRO A 135 -2.87 -11.17 -0.96
C PRO A 135 -4.35 -11.39 -0.59
N ARG A 136 -5.21 -11.70 -1.56
CA ARG A 136 -6.65 -11.92 -1.33
C ARG A 136 -6.90 -13.08 -0.38
N SER A 137 -6.22 -14.21 -0.58
CA SER A 137 -6.35 -15.39 0.28
C SER A 137 -5.94 -15.09 1.73
N GLN A 138 -4.87 -14.31 1.91
CA GLN A 138 -4.40 -13.93 3.25
C GLN A 138 -5.39 -12.97 3.93
N ILE A 139 -5.90 -11.98 3.19
CA ILE A 139 -6.96 -11.08 3.67
C ILE A 139 -8.21 -11.87 4.09
N ASP A 140 -8.61 -12.89 3.33
CA ASP A 140 -9.77 -13.72 3.66
C ASP A 140 -9.55 -14.57 4.92
N VAL A 141 -8.34 -15.09 5.12
CA VAL A 141 -7.92 -15.76 6.37
C VAL A 141 -8.12 -14.83 7.56
N LEU A 142 -7.67 -13.57 7.47
CA LEU A 142 -7.80 -12.60 8.55
C LEU A 142 -9.26 -12.20 8.80
N ILE A 143 -10.00 -11.90 7.73
CA ILE A 143 -11.42 -11.56 7.78
C ILE A 143 -12.26 -12.68 8.40
N SER A 144 -11.95 -13.95 8.10
CA SER A 144 -12.68 -15.12 8.64
C SER A 144 -12.52 -15.30 10.16
N ARG A 145 -11.48 -14.70 10.74
CA ARG A 145 -11.16 -14.73 12.18
C ARG A 145 -11.54 -13.42 12.88
N GLY A 146 -12.12 -12.47 12.15
CA GLY A 146 -12.39 -11.15 12.71
C GLY A 146 -13.49 -11.17 13.77
N ILE A 147 -13.37 -10.25 14.72
CA ILE A 147 -14.33 -10.00 15.79
C ILE A 147 -15.09 -8.72 15.45
N GLU A 148 -16.41 -8.80 15.32
CA GLU A 148 -17.26 -7.63 15.15
C GLU A 148 -17.40 -6.88 16.48
N ARG A 149 -17.07 -5.59 16.48
CA ARG A 149 -17.15 -4.72 17.66
C ARG A 149 -17.29 -3.27 17.21
N ASP A 150 -18.15 -2.49 17.87
CA ASP A 150 -18.27 -1.03 17.66
C ASP A 150 -18.43 -0.64 16.17
N ASP A 151 -19.31 -1.37 15.44
CA ASP A 151 -19.58 -1.23 14.00
C ASP A 151 -18.37 -1.43 13.07
N GLN A 152 -17.36 -2.17 13.54
CA GLN A 152 -16.10 -2.41 12.85
C GLN A 152 -15.67 -3.88 13.02
N LEU A 153 -15.10 -4.46 11.95
CA LEU A 153 -14.45 -5.76 12.04
C LEU A 153 -13.00 -5.58 12.53
N TYR A 154 -12.65 -6.25 13.61
CA TYR A 154 -11.28 -6.33 14.13
C TYR A 154 -10.67 -7.67 13.72
N VAL A 155 -9.74 -7.66 12.78
CA VAL A 155 -9.04 -8.86 12.30
C VAL A 155 -7.76 -9.09 13.11
N PRO A 156 -7.24 -10.31 13.25
CA PRO A 156 -5.98 -10.51 13.93
C PRO A 156 -4.81 -10.03 13.06
N HIS A 157 -3.90 -9.26 13.64
CA HIS A 157 -2.71 -8.79 12.93
C HIS A 157 -1.50 -9.70 13.15
N LYS A 158 -1.53 -10.57 14.16
CA LYS A 158 -0.37 -11.40 14.51
C LYS A 158 -0.74 -12.83 14.88
N TYR A 159 0.28 -13.70 14.85
CA TYR A 159 0.18 -15.09 15.25
C TYR A 159 1.41 -15.52 16.06
N ASP A 160 1.17 -16.22 17.17
CA ASP A 160 2.21 -16.88 17.98
C ASP A 160 1.61 -18.10 18.70
N ASP A 161 2.40 -18.82 19.49
CA ASP A 161 1.96 -19.97 20.28
C ASP A 161 0.72 -19.61 21.13
N PRO A 162 -0.35 -20.43 21.09
CA PRO A 162 -1.51 -20.25 21.95
C PRO A 162 -1.14 -20.19 23.44
N GLY A 163 -1.64 -19.17 24.14
CA GLY A 163 -1.43 -18.96 25.57
C GLY A 163 -0.12 -18.27 25.95
N LEU A 164 0.76 -17.95 25.00
CA LEU A 164 2.04 -17.28 25.30
C LEU A 164 1.99 -15.76 25.16
N VAL A 165 0.97 -15.20 24.51
CA VAL A 165 0.83 -13.75 24.34
C VAL A 165 0.43 -13.11 25.67
N ASN A 166 1.39 -12.42 26.30
CA ASN A 166 1.20 -11.77 27.60
C ASN A 166 1.91 -10.42 27.63
N TYR A 167 1.41 -9.47 26.87
CA TYR A 167 1.90 -8.10 26.87
C TYR A 167 0.74 -7.10 26.78
N ALA A 168 0.91 -5.93 27.37
CA ALA A 168 -0.04 -4.82 27.26
C ALA A 168 0.28 -4.01 26.01
N PRO A 169 -0.64 -3.91 25.03
CA PRO A 169 -0.48 -3.02 23.89
C PRO A 169 -0.22 -1.58 24.35
N GLY A 170 0.77 -0.90 23.76
CA GLY A 170 1.06 0.50 24.04
C GLY A 170 -0.15 1.40 23.77
N GLU A 171 -0.26 2.51 24.50
CA GLU A 171 -1.41 3.44 24.43
C GLU A 171 -1.60 4.05 23.03
N TRP A 172 -0.60 4.73 22.48
CA TRP A 172 0.08 4.15 21.32
C TRP A 172 -0.74 3.67 20.13
N MET A 173 -1.13 2.41 20.27
CA MET A 173 -1.74 1.63 19.22
C MET A 173 -3.26 1.78 19.19
N TRP A 174 -3.89 2.23 20.30
CA TRP A 174 -5.33 2.49 20.55
C TRP A 174 -6.37 1.41 20.19
N TYR A 175 -6.07 0.52 19.26
CA TYR A 175 -7.02 -0.36 18.59
C TYR A 175 -6.99 -1.82 19.03
N PRO A 176 -5.85 -2.42 19.47
CA PRO A 176 -5.85 -3.83 19.85
C PRO A 176 -6.91 -4.14 20.90
N ILE A 177 -7.74 -5.15 20.66
CA ILE A 177 -8.64 -5.68 21.68
C ILE A 177 -7.80 -6.26 22.83
N ARG A 178 -8.12 -5.84 24.05
CA ARG A 178 -7.45 -6.28 25.29
C ARG A 178 -8.37 -7.15 26.13
N LYS A 179 -7.78 -8.06 26.90
CA LYS A 179 -8.43 -8.77 28.01
C LYS A 179 -8.66 -7.80 29.19
N GLU A 180 -9.41 -8.27 30.19
CA GLU A 180 -9.66 -7.51 31.44
C GLU A 180 -8.36 -7.13 32.19
N ASP A 181 -7.34 -7.98 32.10
CA ASP A 181 -6.00 -7.73 32.68
C ASP A 181 -5.17 -6.69 31.90
N GLY A 182 -5.71 -6.12 30.82
CA GLY A 182 -5.06 -5.11 29.98
C GLY A 182 -4.09 -5.67 28.93
N THR A 183 -3.86 -6.98 28.89
CA THR A 183 -3.00 -7.61 27.89
C THR A 183 -3.75 -7.92 26.59
N ALA A 184 -3.02 -8.07 25.48
CA ALA A 184 -3.61 -8.35 24.17
C ALA A 184 -4.48 -9.62 24.19
N LEU A 185 -5.67 -9.56 23.59
CA LEU A 185 -6.50 -10.74 23.37
C LEU A 185 -5.82 -11.69 22.37
N GLN A 186 -5.77 -12.98 22.71
CA GLN A 186 -5.35 -14.06 21.82
C GLN A 186 -6.47 -15.11 21.70
N GLN A 187 -6.75 -15.58 20.48
CA GLN A 187 -7.66 -16.68 20.18
C GLN A 187 -6.97 -17.63 19.19
N ASP A 188 -6.82 -18.91 19.57
CA ASP A 188 -6.22 -19.95 18.73
C ASP A 188 -4.88 -19.55 18.08
N GLY A 189 -4.01 -18.89 18.85
CA GLY A 189 -2.70 -18.39 18.41
C GLY A 189 -2.73 -16.99 17.80
N TRP A 190 -3.88 -16.55 17.26
CA TRP A 190 -4.07 -15.23 16.66
C TRP A 190 -4.26 -14.16 17.71
N PHE A 191 -3.59 -13.00 17.57
CA PHE A 191 -3.67 -11.90 18.52
C PHE A 191 -3.53 -10.54 17.84
N GLU A 192 -3.61 -9.48 18.64
CA GLU A 192 -3.68 -8.09 18.15
C GLU A 192 -4.84 -7.89 17.17
N PHE A 193 -6.05 -8.23 17.64
CA PHE A 193 -7.27 -7.95 16.89
C PHE A 193 -7.44 -6.44 16.75
N MET A 194 -7.31 -5.93 15.53
CA MET A 194 -7.33 -4.52 15.14
C MET A 194 -8.09 -4.32 13.83
N PRO A 195 -8.53 -3.10 13.52
CA PRO A 195 -9.13 -2.82 12.22
C PRO A 195 -8.13 -3.07 11.07
N MET A 196 -8.61 -3.68 9.99
CA MET A 196 -7.83 -3.96 8.77
C MET A 196 -7.18 -2.68 8.22
N TYR A 197 -5.97 -2.80 7.68
CA TYR A 197 -5.33 -1.65 7.02
C TYR A 197 -6.08 -1.25 5.74
N PRO A 198 -6.45 0.03 5.63
CA PRO A 198 -7.12 0.56 4.44
C PRO A 198 -6.35 0.33 3.14
N SER A 199 -5.04 0.58 3.19
CA SER A 199 -4.14 0.51 2.04
C SER A 199 -4.09 -0.87 1.39
N ASP A 200 -4.03 -1.96 2.17
CA ASP A 200 -3.96 -3.31 1.63
C ASP A 200 -5.20 -3.65 0.76
N ILE A 201 -6.39 -3.25 1.22
CA ILE A 201 -7.63 -3.44 0.47
C ILE A 201 -7.71 -2.50 -0.73
N ALA A 202 -7.26 -1.24 -0.58
CA ALA A 202 -7.22 -0.27 -1.67
C ALA A 202 -6.31 -0.72 -2.80
N HIS A 203 -5.11 -1.22 -2.50
CA HIS A 203 -4.20 -1.82 -3.48
C HIS A 203 -4.83 -3.03 -4.17
N LEU A 204 -5.41 -3.96 -3.40
CA LEU A 204 -6.08 -5.15 -3.96
C LEU A 204 -7.17 -4.75 -4.95
N TRP A 205 -8.06 -3.83 -4.55
CA TRP A 205 -9.16 -3.37 -5.37
C TRP A 205 -8.69 -2.56 -6.59
N CYS A 206 -7.67 -1.71 -6.46
CA CYS A 206 -7.17 -0.93 -7.59
C CYS A 206 -6.55 -1.80 -8.68
N MET A 207 -5.85 -2.88 -8.30
CA MET A 207 -5.34 -3.85 -9.25
C MET A 207 -6.46 -4.64 -9.92
N SER A 208 -7.40 -5.19 -9.15
CA SER A 208 -8.40 -6.12 -9.69
C SER A 208 -9.62 -5.45 -10.30
N MET A 209 -10.04 -4.30 -9.77
CA MET A 209 -11.36 -3.67 -9.95
C MET A 209 -12.55 -4.62 -9.68
N ALA A 210 -12.29 -5.74 -8.99
CA ALA A 210 -13.28 -6.78 -8.80
C ALA A 210 -14.33 -6.37 -7.76
N ARG A 211 -15.59 -6.66 -8.05
CA ARG A 211 -16.71 -6.42 -7.10
C ARG A 211 -16.52 -7.15 -5.77
N SER A 212 -15.85 -8.31 -5.78
CA SER A 212 -15.50 -9.05 -4.55
C SER A 212 -14.54 -8.30 -3.64
N ASP A 213 -13.63 -7.51 -4.20
CA ASP A 213 -12.66 -6.75 -3.41
C ASP A 213 -13.29 -5.46 -2.88
N SER A 214 -14.20 -4.84 -3.65
CA SER A 214 -15.08 -3.79 -3.12
C SER A 214 -15.94 -4.28 -1.95
N ARG A 215 -16.46 -5.52 -1.99
CA ARG A 215 -17.17 -6.10 -0.84
C ARG A 215 -16.28 -6.28 0.38
N ARG A 216 -14.97 -6.57 0.20
CA ARG A 216 -14.02 -6.63 1.32
C ARG A 216 -13.89 -5.27 1.98
N PHE A 217 -13.72 -4.20 1.20
CA PHE A 217 -13.74 -2.83 1.71
C PHE A 217 -15.00 -2.54 2.55
N LYS A 218 -16.20 -2.84 2.03
CA LYS A 218 -17.45 -2.64 2.79
C LYS A 218 -17.52 -3.47 4.06
N ARG A 219 -16.95 -4.68 4.06
CA ARG A 219 -16.93 -5.58 5.21
C ARG A 219 -15.94 -5.14 6.29
N THR A 220 -14.78 -4.60 5.89
CA THR A 220 -13.68 -4.28 6.79
C THR A 220 -13.59 -2.81 7.20
N ARG A 221 -14.35 -1.91 6.58
CA ARG A 221 -14.40 -0.50 7.01
C ARG A 221 -15.33 -0.30 8.21
N LYS A 222 -15.13 0.80 8.93
CA LYS A 222 -16.07 1.25 9.96
C LYS A 222 -17.36 1.67 9.28
N ARG A 223 -18.50 1.18 9.78
CA ARG A 223 -19.80 1.37 9.11
C ARG A 223 -20.41 2.73 9.43
N SER A 224 -20.14 3.26 10.62
CA SER A 224 -20.66 4.53 11.14
C SER A 224 -19.54 5.54 11.43
N GLY A 225 -19.87 6.83 11.45
CA GLY A 225 -18.92 7.92 11.72
C GLY A 225 -18.38 8.61 10.46
N ASP A 226 -17.37 9.48 10.65
CA ASP A 226 -16.72 10.23 9.58
C ASP A 226 -15.86 9.29 8.70
N PRO A 227 -16.13 9.14 7.39
CA PRO A 227 -15.30 8.34 6.49
C PRO A 227 -13.85 8.84 6.36
N PHE A 228 -13.59 10.10 6.71
CA PHE A 228 -12.25 10.67 6.75
C PHE A 228 -11.46 10.25 8.00
N ALA A 229 -12.13 9.72 9.04
CA ALA A 229 -11.45 9.34 10.27
C ALA A 229 -10.55 8.12 10.05
N VAL A 230 -9.31 8.26 10.49
CA VAL A 230 -8.30 7.20 10.50
C VAL A 230 -8.64 6.22 11.64
N ASN A 231 -9.37 5.15 11.33
CA ASN A 231 -9.88 4.17 12.30
C ASN A 231 -9.06 2.87 12.32
N SER A 232 -7.76 2.93 12.11
CA SER A 232 -6.88 1.76 12.29
C SER A 232 -5.50 2.23 12.73
N TRP A 233 -4.66 1.29 13.15
CA TRP A 233 -3.31 1.61 13.56
C TRP A 233 -2.47 2.00 12.33
N HIS A 234 -1.98 3.23 12.27
CA HIS A 234 -1.23 3.70 11.11
C HIS A 234 0.22 4.01 11.47
N HIS A 235 1.13 3.46 10.68
CA HIS A 235 2.52 3.90 10.65
C HIS A 235 2.63 5.08 9.68
N THR A 236 2.69 6.29 10.22
CA THR A 236 2.65 7.58 9.52
C THR A 236 3.88 7.90 8.66
N LYS A 237 4.71 6.90 8.32
CA LYS A 237 5.99 7.15 7.62
C LYS A 237 5.80 7.57 6.17
N ASP A 238 4.74 7.10 5.52
CA ASP A 238 4.34 7.51 4.16
C ASP A 238 3.36 8.69 4.16
N GLN A 239 2.98 9.20 5.34
CA GLN A 239 2.04 10.30 5.55
C GLN A 239 0.63 10.06 4.98
N GLY A 240 0.27 8.80 4.68
CA GLY A 240 -1.06 8.42 4.23
C GLY A 240 -2.01 8.04 5.36
N GLY A 241 -3.13 7.41 5.01
CA GLY A 241 -4.08 6.76 5.94
C GLY A 241 -5.55 7.03 5.65
N HIS A 242 -5.85 7.79 4.60
CA HIS A 242 -7.20 8.18 4.20
C HIS A 242 -7.77 7.30 3.07
N ASP A 243 -7.18 6.13 2.79
CA ASP A 243 -7.66 5.24 1.72
C ASP A 243 -9.12 4.82 1.91
N TRP A 244 -9.62 4.71 3.16
CA TRP A 244 -11.05 4.49 3.41
C TRP A 244 -11.93 5.64 2.92
N GLY A 245 -11.52 6.88 3.17
CA GLY A 245 -12.22 8.06 2.67
C GLY A 245 -12.19 8.12 1.15
N TRP A 246 -11.03 7.83 0.55
CA TRP A 246 -10.86 7.79 -0.90
C TRP A 246 -11.68 6.69 -1.56
N MET A 247 -11.68 5.47 -1.00
CA MET A 247 -12.53 4.38 -1.50
C MET A 247 -14.02 4.72 -1.32
N ALA A 248 -14.42 5.36 -0.22
CA ALA A 248 -15.80 5.82 -0.04
C ALA A 248 -16.18 6.84 -1.12
N TYR A 249 -15.31 7.79 -1.45
CA TYR A 249 -15.48 8.74 -2.55
C TYR A 249 -15.68 8.05 -3.91
N LEU A 250 -14.81 7.10 -4.27
CA LEU A 250 -14.92 6.35 -5.53
C LEU A 250 -16.17 5.45 -5.58
N HIS A 251 -16.73 5.10 -4.42
CA HIS A 251 -18.01 4.41 -4.30
C HIS A 251 -19.22 5.35 -4.23
N GLY A 252 -19.04 6.66 -4.35
CA GLY A 252 -20.11 7.66 -4.30
C GLY A 252 -20.66 7.93 -2.90
N GLU A 253 -19.95 7.50 -1.84
CA GLU A 253 -20.39 7.60 -0.44
C GLU A 253 -19.78 8.79 0.31
N PHE A 254 -18.80 9.49 -0.28
CA PHE A 254 -18.14 10.63 0.36
C PHE A 254 -17.70 11.71 -0.65
N PRO A 255 -18.64 12.46 -1.26
CA PRO A 255 -18.33 13.43 -2.30
C PRO A 255 -17.43 14.59 -1.85
N GLU A 256 -17.38 14.88 -0.54
CA GLU A 256 -16.55 15.94 0.05
C GLU A 256 -15.07 15.54 0.19
N TYR A 257 -14.71 14.28 -0.08
CA TYR A 257 -13.34 13.78 0.07
C TYR A 257 -12.27 14.66 -0.60
N PRO A 258 -12.44 15.14 -1.86
CA PRO A 258 -11.40 15.92 -2.52
C PRO A 258 -11.02 17.20 -1.79
N GLU A 259 -12.00 17.90 -1.22
CA GLU A 259 -11.77 19.12 -0.42
C GLU A 259 -11.12 18.76 0.92
N ARG A 260 -11.65 17.73 1.60
CA ARG A 260 -11.14 17.28 2.91
C ARG A 260 -9.68 16.84 2.86
N ILE A 261 -9.27 16.07 1.84
CA ILE A 261 -7.88 15.62 1.72
C ILE A 261 -6.94 16.76 1.33
N LEU A 262 -7.41 17.72 0.51
CA LEU A 262 -6.62 18.92 0.18
C LEU A 262 -6.37 19.77 1.42
N GLU A 263 -7.41 20.07 2.19
CA GLU A 263 -7.30 20.81 3.46
C GLU A 263 -6.35 20.10 4.44
N HIS A 264 -6.49 18.77 4.56
CA HIS A 264 -5.62 17.95 5.39
C HIS A 264 -4.16 18.02 4.95
N ASN A 265 -3.88 17.82 3.66
CA ASN A 265 -2.51 17.85 3.14
C ASN A 265 -1.90 19.26 3.27
N LEU A 266 -2.65 20.33 3.06
CA LEU A 266 -2.18 21.70 3.30
C LEU A 266 -1.86 21.95 4.77
N ALA A 267 -2.72 21.48 5.69
CA ALA A 267 -2.48 21.59 7.12
C ALA A 267 -1.25 20.78 7.56
N GLN A 268 -1.04 19.58 7.00
CA GLN A 268 0.18 18.79 7.23
C GLN A 268 1.42 19.56 6.79
N VAL A 269 1.43 20.10 5.57
CA VAL A 269 2.56 20.89 5.04
C VAL A 269 2.84 22.08 5.95
N GLN A 270 1.82 22.88 6.29
CA GLN A 270 1.97 24.06 7.12
C GLN A 270 2.55 23.70 8.50
N ALA A 271 1.99 22.69 9.18
CA ALA A 271 2.47 22.25 10.49
C ALA A 271 3.96 21.82 10.46
N ARG A 272 4.41 21.20 9.36
CA ARG A 272 5.81 20.79 9.19
C ARG A 272 6.73 21.97 8.90
N LEU A 273 6.28 22.94 8.09
CA LEU A 273 7.02 24.18 7.86
C LEU A 273 7.15 25.01 9.14
N ASP A 274 6.08 25.09 9.93
CA ASP A 274 6.10 25.77 11.24
C ASP A 274 7.07 25.09 12.19
N PHE A 275 7.03 23.74 12.27
CA PHE A 275 8.02 22.98 13.03
C PHE A 275 9.44 23.30 12.57
N MET A 276 9.72 23.28 11.26
CA MET A 276 11.06 23.57 10.72
C MET A 276 11.53 25.00 11.03
N ALA A 277 10.63 25.98 11.06
CA ALA A 277 10.94 27.37 11.34
C ALA A 277 11.20 27.65 12.83
N GLN A 278 10.59 26.85 13.71
CA GLN A 278 10.63 27.02 15.17
C GLN A 278 11.53 25.98 15.86
N ASP A 279 12.20 25.12 15.09
CA ASP A 279 12.97 24.02 15.63
C ASP A 279 14.25 24.50 16.33
N GLU A 280 14.25 24.43 17.66
CA GLU A 280 15.38 24.71 18.53
C GLU A 280 16.02 23.44 19.11
N GLN A 281 15.65 22.25 18.61
CA GLN A 281 16.21 20.99 19.12
C GLN A 281 17.71 20.91 18.87
N ASP A 282 18.47 20.44 19.87
CA ASP A 282 19.91 20.23 19.78
C ASP A 282 20.22 19.17 18.70
N PRO A 283 20.99 19.51 17.64
CA PRO A 283 21.39 18.56 16.60
C PRO A 283 22.08 17.30 17.11
N ALA A 284 22.73 17.34 18.28
CA ALA A 284 23.32 16.16 18.90
C ALA A 284 22.29 15.12 19.35
N THR A 285 21.00 15.50 19.44
CA THR A 285 19.89 14.63 19.86
C THR A 285 19.09 14.05 18.70
N TYR A 286 19.42 14.41 17.46
CA TYR A 286 18.65 13.97 16.28
C TYR A 286 18.76 12.46 16.09
N GLY A 287 17.60 11.80 16.09
CA GLY A 287 17.43 10.41 15.64
C GLY A 287 16.87 10.32 14.23
N ASP A 288 16.68 9.12 13.72
CA ASP A 288 16.01 8.88 12.43
C ASP A 288 14.60 9.46 12.37
N ALA A 289 13.88 9.45 13.50
CA ALA A 289 12.55 10.01 13.64
C ALA A 289 12.49 11.54 13.42
N TYR A 290 13.59 12.27 13.73
CA TYR A 290 13.65 13.71 13.58
C TYR A 290 13.42 14.14 12.12
N PHE A 291 14.05 13.44 11.16
CA PHE A 291 13.87 13.74 9.74
C PHE A 291 12.49 13.34 9.22
N GLN A 292 11.92 12.25 9.74
CA GLN A 292 10.58 11.78 9.35
C GLN A 292 9.49 12.77 9.79
N GLN A 293 9.61 13.31 11.01
CA GLN A 293 8.61 14.21 11.59
C GLN A 293 8.61 15.62 11.01
N ARG A 294 9.60 16.00 10.20
CA ARG A 294 9.69 17.36 9.61
C ARG A 294 9.51 17.39 8.09
N ASN A 295 9.31 16.25 7.44
CA ASN A 295 9.14 16.20 5.98
C ASN A 295 7.84 16.92 5.56
N PRO A 296 7.90 18.05 4.83
CA PRO A 296 6.71 18.78 4.40
C PRO A 296 6.11 18.20 3.11
N ILE A 297 6.71 17.17 2.51
CA ILE A 297 6.24 16.60 1.25
C ILE A 297 5.21 15.51 1.53
N THR A 298 3.94 15.84 1.29
CA THR A 298 2.81 14.89 1.29
C THR A 298 2.29 14.68 -0.13
N CYS A 299 1.97 13.44 -0.47
CA CYS A 299 1.56 13.05 -1.82
C CYS A 299 0.19 12.35 -1.86
N GLU A 300 -0.44 12.06 -0.71
CA GLU A 300 -1.63 11.19 -0.64
C GLU A 300 -2.77 11.69 -1.55
N GLY A 301 -3.24 12.91 -1.32
CA GLY A 301 -4.32 13.49 -2.11
C GLY A 301 -3.95 13.64 -3.58
N LEU A 302 -2.68 13.95 -3.89
CA LEU A 302 -2.21 14.06 -5.27
C LEU A 302 -2.25 12.72 -6.00
N VAL A 303 -1.75 11.64 -5.39
CA VAL A 303 -1.74 10.31 -6.01
C VAL A 303 -3.17 9.80 -6.17
N GLN A 304 -4.01 9.94 -5.14
CA GLN A 304 -5.40 9.49 -5.16
C GLN A 304 -6.26 10.27 -6.15
N LEU A 305 -6.18 11.60 -6.15
CA LEU A 305 -7.07 12.46 -6.93
C LEU A 305 -6.53 12.83 -8.31
N THR A 306 -5.23 12.77 -8.57
CA THR A 306 -4.72 13.05 -9.92
C THR A 306 -4.40 11.78 -10.68
N MET A 307 -3.97 10.71 -10.00
CA MET A 307 -3.53 9.47 -10.65
C MET A 307 -4.50 8.31 -10.50
N GLY A 308 -5.49 8.42 -9.60
CA GLY A 308 -6.48 7.37 -9.35
C GLY A 308 -5.86 6.11 -8.75
N ALA A 309 -5.03 6.26 -7.72
CA ALA A 309 -4.28 5.18 -7.08
C ALA A 309 -4.07 5.42 -5.57
N PRO A 310 -3.87 4.38 -4.76
CA PRO A 310 -3.35 4.54 -3.40
C PRO A 310 -1.87 4.99 -3.45
N LEU A 311 -1.36 5.49 -2.32
CA LEU A 311 0.09 5.64 -2.15
C LEU A 311 0.78 4.28 -2.30
N PRO A 312 2.00 4.19 -2.86
CA PRO A 312 2.73 2.93 -2.90
C PRO A 312 2.91 2.36 -1.50
N HIS A 313 2.83 1.04 -1.34
CA HIS A 313 3.20 0.38 -0.09
C HIS A 313 4.59 0.86 0.38
N TYR A 314 4.64 1.43 1.58
CA TYR A 314 5.83 2.09 2.13
C TYR A 314 7.13 1.28 1.99
N ASN A 315 7.08 -0.03 2.23
CA ASN A 315 8.28 -0.88 2.25
C ASN A 315 8.75 -1.36 0.87
N GLY A 316 8.21 -0.82 -0.23
CA GLY A 316 8.73 -1.09 -1.57
C GLY A 316 7.68 -1.34 -2.65
N GLY A 317 6.48 -0.77 -2.56
CA GLY A 317 5.50 -0.84 -3.65
C GLY A 317 5.91 0.00 -4.86
N LEU A 318 5.59 -0.49 -6.06
CA LEU A 318 5.62 0.34 -7.27
C LEU A 318 4.42 1.28 -7.30
N LEU A 319 4.60 2.44 -7.93
CA LEU A 319 3.52 3.41 -8.17
C LEU A 319 2.67 2.97 -9.38
N VAL A 320 1.88 1.91 -9.21
CA VAL A 320 0.91 1.44 -10.21
C VAL A 320 -0.35 2.30 -10.11
N THR A 321 -0.69 3.01 -11.18
CA THR A 321 -1.77 4.00 -11.17
C THR A 321 -2.72 3.84 -12.32
N ARG A 322 -3.92 4.45 -12.22
CA ARG A 322 -4.84 4.48 -13.34
C ARG A 322 -4.34 5.41 -14.44
N LEU A 323 -3.91 6.60 -14.06
CA LEU A 323 -3.48 7.66 -14.97
C LEU A 323 -2.11 8.21 -14.55
N ARG A 324 -1.37 8.72 -15.52
CA ARG A 324 -0.16 9.51 -15.29
C ARG A 324 -0.13 10.70 -16.24
N HIS A 325 0.25 11.86 -15.72
CA HIS A 325 0.23 13.12 -16.47
C HIS A 325 1.63 13.61 -16.76
N PHE A 326 1.80 14.28 -17.90
CA PHE A 326 3.05 14.91 -18.29
C PHE A 326 2.81 16.29 -18.91
N ASP A 327 3.75 17.20 -18.64
CA ASP A 327 3.84 18.51 -19.26
C ASP A 327 4.42 18.32 -20.67
N ALA A 328 3.56 18.41 -21.68
CA ALA A 328 3.90 18.14 -23.07
C ALA A 328 4.98 19.10 -23.59
N GLN A 329 4.87 20.37 -23.19
CA GLN A 329 5.76 21.43 -23.66
C GLN A 329 7.15 21.30 -23.05
N ARG A 330 7.23 21.03 -21.74
CA ARG A 330 8.50 20.91 -21.04
C ARG A 330 9.07 19.49 -21.02
N ARG A 331 8.34 18.52 -21.55
CA ARG A 331 8.73 17.10 -21.60
C ARG A 331 9.18 16.60 -20.22
N ARG A 332 8.29 16.77 -19.23
CA ARG A 332 8.55 16.33 -17.84
C ARG A 332 7.33 15.64 -17.22
N PRO A 333 7.54 14.72 -16.26
CA PRO A 333 6.44 14.17 -15.46
C PRO A 333 5.69 15.24 -14.67
N GLY A 334 4.40 15.02 -14.46
CA GLY A 334 3.50 15.90 -13.72
C GLY A 334 2.68 16.82 -14.62
N LEU A 335 1.68 17.47 -14.02
CA LEU A 335 0.83 18.43 -14.73
C LEU A 335 1.64 19.68 -15.15
N PRO A 336 1.28 20.33 -16.27
CA PRO A 336 1.76 21.67 -16.58
C PRO A 336 1.43 22.67 -15.46
N PRO A 337 2.14 23.81 -15.35
CA PRO A 337 1.73 24.90 -14.48
C PRO A 337 0.29 25.32 -14.72
N ASP A 338 -0.39 25.73 -13.67
CA ASP A 338 -1.78 26.18 -13.72
C ASP A 338 -2.77 25.14 -14.26
N VAL A 339 -2.40 23.86 -14.33
CA VAL A 339 -3.31 22.77 -14.68
C VAL A 339 -3.66 21.96 -13.43
N ALA A 340 -4.95 21.78 -13.18
CA ALA A 340 -5.47 20.92 -12.14
C ALA A 340 -6.14 19.67 -12.76
N ALA A 341 -6.11 18.56 -12.03
CA ALA A 341 -6.74 17.31 -12.42
C ALA A 341 -7.47 16.68 -11.23
N LEU A 342 -8.62 16.06 -11.48
CA LEU A 342 -9.44 15.36 -10.49
C LEU A 342 -10.02 14.08 -11.09
N VAL A 343 -9.58 12.93 -10.58
CA VAL A 343 -10.16 11.61 -10.81
C VAL A 343 -11.34 11.47 -9.90
N SER A 344 -12.53 11.26 -10.47
CA SER A 344 -13.79 11.19 -9.72
C SER A 344 -14.47 9.83 -9.78
N GLY A 345 -13.95 8.91 -10.59
CA GLY A 345 -14.55 7.58 -10.75
C GLY A 345 -13.59 6.61 -11.41
N LEU A 346 -13.63 5.35 -10.96
CA LEU A 346 -12.83 4.25 -11.49
C LEU A 346 -13.71 3.00 -11.63
N SER A 347 -13.60 2.35 -12.79
CA SER A 347 -14.13 1.00 -13.02
C SER A 347 -13.07 0.10 -13.65
N GLU A 348 -13.46 -1.14 -13.96
CA GLU A 348 -12.64 -2.10 -14.68
C GLU A 348 -12.19 -1.56 -16.05
N ASP A 349 -13.07 -0.85 -16.73
CA ASP A 349 -12.96 -0.45 -18.14
C ASP A 349 -13.03 1.08 -18.37
N ARG A 350 -13.18 1.88 -17.30
CA ARG A 350 -13.33 3.34 -17.40
C ARG A 350 -12.62 4.09 -16.26
N ALA A 351 -12.24 5.33 -16.54
CA ALA A 351 -11.87 6.32 -15.53
C ALA A 351 -12.56 7.66 -15.84
N GLU A 352 -12.99 8.38 -14.81
CA GLU A 352 -13.53 9.74 -14.92
C GLU A 352 -12.47 10.74 -14.49
N LEU A 353 -12.17 11.72 -15.34
CA LEU A 353 -11.15 12.74 -15.09
C LEU A 353 -11.67 14.13 -15.44
N THR A 354 -11.63 15.05 -14.49
CA THR A 354 -11.79 16.49 -14.78
C THR A 354 -10.41 17.13 -14.88
N VAL A 355 -10.16 17.91 -15.93
CA VAL A 355 -8.94 18.69 -16.12
C VAL A 355 -9.29 20.16 -16.30
N VAL A 356 -8.57 21.05 -15.63
CA VAL A 356 -8.81 22.50 -15.67
C VAL A 356 -7.52 23.23 -15.98
N ASN A 357 -7.56 24.13 -16.97
CA ASN A 357 -6.54 25.16 -17.15
C ASN A 357 -6.96 26.42 -16.39
N LEU A 358 -6.26 26.71 -15.30
CA LEU A 358 -6.46 27.87 -14.44
C LEU A 358 -5.81 29.14 -15.01
N ASN A 359 -4.94 29.01 -16.01
CA ASN A 359 -4.25 30.16 -16.59
C ASN A 359 -5.24 31.07 -17.35
N PRO A 360 -5.21 32.40 -17.12
CA PRO A 360 -6.15 33.31 -17.73
C PRO A 360 -5.89 33.63 -19.21
N THR A 361 -4.67 33.39 -19.71
CA THR A 361 -4.24 33.82 -21.05
C THR A 361 -3.51 32.76 -21.84
N GLU A 362 -2.84 31.83 -21.17
CA GLU A 362 -2.00 30.82 -21.81
C GLU A 362 -2.76 29.52 -22.08
N HIS A 363 -2.55 29.00 -23.28
CA HIS A 363 -2.96 27.66 -23.65
C HIS A 363 -2.03 26.63 -23.00
N GLN A 364 -2.61 25.55 -22.47
CA GLN A 364 -1.86 24.43 -21.91
C GLN A 364 -2.09 23.15 -22.71
N GLU A 365 -1.07 22.29 -22.72
CA GLU A 365 -1.18 20.95 -23.29
C GLU A 365 -0.68 19.93 -22.27
N VAL A 366 -1.51 18.94 -21.97
CA VAL A 366 -1.18 17.84 -21.07
C VAL A 366 -1.18 16.52 -21.83
N LEU A 367 -0.14 15.72 -21.65
CA LEU A 367 -0.16 14.32 -22.09
C LEU A 367 -0.72 13.47 -20.95
N ILE A 368 -1.75 12.70 -21.25
CA ILE A 368 -2.38 11.78 -20.30
C ILE A 368 -2.04 10.36 -20.76
N GLN A 369 -1.40 9.60 -19.87
CA GLN A 369 -1.01 8.20 -20.09
C GLN A 369 -1.92 7.25 -19.30
N ALA A 370 -2.28 6.15 -19.94
CA ALA A 370 -3.01 5.04 -19.35
C ALA A 370 -2.04 4.14 -18.58
N GLY A 371 -2.12 4.16 -17.25
CA GLY A 371 -1.19 3.44 -16.39
C GLY A 371 0.04 4.26 -15.97
N GLY A 372 0.59 3.96 -14.80
CA GLY A 372 1.81 4.59 -14.29
C GLY A 372 3.05 4.29 -15.15
N MET A 373 3.02 3.13 -15.82
CA MET A 373 4.08 2.57 -16.66
C MET A 373 3.59 2.28 -18.10
N GLY A 374 2.46 2.85 -18.51
CA GLY A 374 1.92 2.65 -19.87
C GLY A 374 1.42 1.23 -20.12
N GLU A 375 1.01 0.53 -19.05
CA GLU A 375 0.54 -0.85 -19.05
C GLU A 375 -0.95 -0.97 -19.44
N HIS A 376 -1.67 0.14 -19.50
CA HIS A 376 -3.07 0.22 -19.93
C HIS A 376 -3.18 0.82 -21.34
N GLU A 377 -4.36 0.72 -21.94
CA GLU A 377 -4.70 1.29 -23.25
C GLU A 377 -5.99 2.10 -23.15
N PHE A 378 -5.98 3.34 -23.62
CA PHE A 378 -7.22 4.08 -23.90
C PHE A 378 -7.89 3.52 -25.15
N THR A 379 -9.18 3.23 -25.04
CA THR A 379 -10.01 2.83 -26.18
C THR A 379 -10.65 4.05 -26.82
N GLU A 380 -11.29 4.87 -25.99
CA GLU A 380 -12.03 6.07 -26.39
C GLU A 380 -12.00 7.15 -25.29
N VAL A 381 -12.23 8.40 -25.70
CA VAL A 381 -12.39 9.55 -24.81
C VAL A 381 -13.73 10.22 -25.11
N GLU A 382 -14.53 10.39 -24.09
CA GLU A 382 -15.78 11.16 -24.08
C GLU A 382 -15.52 12.50 -23.40
N ILE A 383 -15.96 13.61 -23.99
CA ILE A 383 -15.74 14.97 -23.43
C ILE A 383 -17.09 15.58 -23.05
N ASP A 384 -17.17 16.14 -21.85
CA ASP A 384 -18.28 16.89 -21.26
C ASP A 384 -19.64 16.16 -21.33
N GLY A 385 -19.63 14.84 -21.21
CA GLY A 385 -20.83 14.01 -21.28
C GLY A 385 -21.56 14.07 -22.63
N THR A 386 -20.86 14.52 -23.67
CA THR A 386 -21.40 14.54 -25.03
C THR A 386 -21.47 13.12 -25.58
N SER A 387 -22.39 12.85 -26.51
CA SER A 387 -22.45 11.56 -27.21
C SER A 387 -21.24 11.33 -28.14
N GLN A 388 -20.38 12.33 -28.32
CA GLN A 388 -19.22 12.24 -29.17
C GLN A 388 -18.06 11.56 -28.43
N ARG A 389 -17.69 10.38 -28.95
CA ARG A 389 -16.56 9.60 -28.47
C ARG A 389 -15.43 9.66 -29.49
N VAL A 390 -14.24 10.03 -29.04
CA VAL A 390 -13.04 10.08 -29.87
C VAL A 390 -12.24 8.79 -29.64
N PRO A 391 -12.04 7.95 -30.67
CA PRO A 391 -11.20 6.76 -30.53
C PRO A 391 -9.72 7.18 -30.38
N VAL A 392 -9.03 6.59 -29.40
CA VAL A 392 -7.60 6.88 -29.14
C VAL A 392 -6.73 5.65 -29.43
N SER A 393 -7.19 4.44 -29.09
CA SER A 393 -6.49 3.16 -29.30
C SER A 393 -4.98 3.23 -29.03
N GLY A 394 -4.60 3.75 -27.86
CA GLY A 394 -3.20 4.04 -27.53
C GLY A 394 -2.94 4.21 -26.04
N LYS A 395 -1.66 4.21 -25.65
CA LYS A 395 -1.21 4.39 -24.27
C LYS A 395 -1.32 5.83 -23.78
N THR A 396 -1.29 6.80 -24.69
CA THR A 396 -1.20 8.22 -24.38
C THR A 396 -2.00 9.03 -25.40
N PHE A 397 -2.62 10.12 -24.96
CA PHE A 397 -3.13 11.18 -25.84
C PHE A 397 -2.78 12.56 -25.29
N ALA A 398 -2.76 13.56 -26.18
CA ALA A 398 -2.59 14.96 -25.83
C ALA A 398 -3.96 15.63 -25.67
N LEU A 399 -4.13 16.42 -24.60
CA LEU A 399 -5.29 17.25 -24.37
C LEU A 399 -4.88 18.71 -24.45
N ALA A 400 -5.38 19.40 -25.48
CA ALA A 400 -5.28 20.84 -25.63
C ALA A 400 -6.30 21.54 -24.73
N LEU A 401 -5.83 22.49 -23.91
CA LEU A 401 -6.63 23.21 -22.93
C LEU A 401 -6.48 24.73 -23.16
N PRO A 402 -7.44 25.37 -23.85
CA PRO A 402 -7.47 26.82 -23.94
C PRO A 402 -7.54 27.49 -22.56
N PRO A 403 -7.21 28.79 -22.46
CA PRO A 403 -7.27 29.52 -21.20
C PRO A 403 -8.64 29.38 -20.52
N ARG A 404 -8.64 29.23 -19.19
CA ARG A 404 -9.86 29.12 -18.35
C ARG A 404 -10.84 28.01 -18.77
N THR A 405 -10.34 26.94 -19.35
CA THR A 405 -11.19 25.82 -19.80
C THR A 405 -11.20 24.71 -18.76
N GLN A 406 -12.35 24.08 -18.60
CA GLN A 406 -12.53 22.81 -17.92
C GLN A 406 -12.98 21.77 -18.94
N ALA A 407 -12.42 20.57 -18.88
CA ALA A 407 -12.89 19.41 -19.62
C ALA A 407 -13.19 18.27 -18.65
N ARG A 408 -14.38 17.67 -18.75
CA ARG A 408 -14.73 16.42 -18.06
C ARG A 408 -14.59 15.26 -19.02
N LEU A 409 -13.76 14.29 -18.69
CA LEU A 409 -13.39 13.18 -19.57
C LEU A 409 -13.91 11.87 -19.01
N GLY A 410 -14.66 11.14 -19.83
CA GLY A 410 -14.89 9.70 -19.65
C GLY A 410 -13.87 8.93 -20.47
N LEU A 411 -12.95 8.22 -19.79
CA LEU A 411 -11.81 7.54 -20.42
C LEU A 411 -12.08 6.05 -20.49
N GLY A 412 -12.54 5.54 -21.64
CA GLY A 412 -12.66 4.11 -21.88
C GLY A 412 -11.28 3.46 -21.98
N MET A 413 -11.09 2.27 -21.43
CA MET A 413 -9.77 1.63 -21.37
C MET A 413 -9.77 0.12 -21.20
N LYS A 414 -8.65 -0.50 -21.61
CA LYS A 414 -8.28 -1.86 -21.26
C LYS A 414 -7.07 -1.81 -20.33
N ARG A 415 -7.12 -2.58 -19.25
CA ARG A 415 -6.05 -2.59 -18.23
C ARG A 415 -5.12 -3.77 -18.44
N PHE A 416 -3.85 -3.56 -18.11
CA PHE A 416 -2.78 -4.56 -18.20
C PHE A 416 -2.76 -5.28 -19.56
N VAL A 417 -2.75 -4.52 -20.66
CA VAL A 417 -2.69 -5.10 -22.02
C VAL A 417 -1.34 -4.89 -22.70
N HIS A 418 -0.53 -3.96 -22.17
CA HIS A 418 0.77 -3.61 -22.74
C HIS A 418 1.92 -4.05 -21.82
N GLU A 419 3.08 -4.29 -22.41
CA GLU A 419 4.32 -4.39 -21.63
C GLU A 419 4.57 -3.07 -20.88
N PRO A 420 4.78 -3.11 -19.55
CA PRO A 420 5.03 -1.93 -18.75
C PRO A 420 6.44 -1.39 -18.99
N SER A 421 6.60 -0.06 -18.92
CA SER A 421 7.89 0.62 -19.13
C SER A 421 7.96 1.92 -18.33
N LEU A 422 9.17 2.30 -17.93
CA LEU A 422 9.44 3.63 -17.36
C LEU A 422 9.83 4.68 -18.43
N ALA A 423 9.82 4.30 -19.71
CA ALA A 423 10.08 5.23 -20.80
C ALA A 423 9.04 6.36 -20.81
N PRO A 424 9.47 7.63 -20.98
CA PRO A 424 8.52 8.73 -21.15
C PRO A 424 7.79 8.62 -22.50
N PRO A 425 6.62 9.25 -22.64
CA PRO A 425 5.79 9.16 -23.85
C PRO A 425 6.27 10.03 -25.05
N TRP A 426 7.50 10.57 -25.05
CA TRP A 426 8.02 11.50 -26.07
C TRP A 426 9.38 11.13 -26.65
#